data_AF-A0AAV8ZML9-F1
#
_entry.id   AF-A0AAV8ZML9-F1
#
_cell.length_a   1.000
_cell.length_b   1.000
_cell.length_c   1.000
_cell.angle_alpha   90.00
_cell.angle_beta   90.00
_cell.angle_gamma   90.00
#
_symmetry.space_group_name_H-M   'P 1'
#
loop_
_entity.id
_entity.type
_entity.pdbx_description
1 polymer ?
#
loop_
_entity_poly.entity_id
_entity_poly.type
_entity_poly.pdbx_seq_one_letter_code
_entity_poly.pdbx_strand_id
1 'polypeptide(L)'
;MRLLYIHSFQSLIWNKMVSKRIQLFGMKPVEGDFILIKTEKEENEDSSSEIPDDDESISQLMWETKLYENHSVAVQDFFNLLQKFDKSITEQIPKSHKYKKRNEWVTKEIMDAINLKDKLYKQYNKDRDNKVLEREYKDLRNKITNMVRDTKKEYQLKKEKKEKAEEPFKCKQEIIALTADELSNYTIYDIVLPLPGYDINYPEHLKEYYKEALEEYGLTLEMTKQKVKTYTLCGNYRKILEKVKDVSWKIMHYNNPTENLIRSDFEELRGNSEPEDVESKVYFYFLFFFSKLHVISHG
;
A
#
# COMPACT_ATOMS: atom_id res chain seq x y z
N MET A 1 -3.67 9.37 -2.85
CA MET A 1 -4.73 9.75 -1.87
C MET A 1 -5.73 8.64 -1.49
N ARG A 2 -6.21 7.76 -2.39
CA ARG A 2 -7.29 6.79 -2.03
C ARG A 2 -6.84 5.64 -1.11
N LEU A 3 -5.58 5.20 -1.20
CA LEU A 3 -5.01 4.16 -0.33
C LEU A 3 -4.89 4.59 1.14
N LEU A 4 -4.67 5.89 1.39
CA LEU A 4 -4.52 6.44 2.74
C LEU A 4 -5.73 6.13 3.63
N TYR A 5 -6.95 6.27 3.09
CA TYR A 5 -8.19 6.03 3.85
C TYR A 5 -8.39 4.56 4.24
N ILE A 6 -7.91 3.67 3.39
CA ILE A 6 -8.10 2.24 3.58
C ILE A 6 -7.16 1.75 4.69
N HIS A 7 -5.89 2.19 4.67
CA HIS A 7 -4.92 1.88 5.71
C HIS A 7 -5.19 2.62 7.03
N SER A 8 -5.74 3.84 6.97
CA SER A 8 -6.16 4.54 8.19
C SER A 8 -7.33 3.83 8.86
N PHE A 9 -8.28 3.27 8.09
CA PHE A 9 -9.35 2.43 8.63
C PHE A 9 -8.82 1.16 9.30
N GLN A 10 -7.88 0.44 8.66
CA GLN A 10 -7.23 -0.72 9.30
C GLN A 10 -6.57 -0.33 10.64
N SER A 11 -5.89 0.81 10.66
CA SER A 11 -5.25 1.35 11.86
C SER A 11 -6.26 1.75 12.94
N LEU A 12 -7.41 2.30 12.55
CA LEU A 12 -8.49 2.65 13.48
C LEU A 12 -9.03 1.42 14.19
N ILE A 13 -9.37 0.36 13.44
CA ILE A 13 -9.87 -0.90 14.00
C ILE A 13 -8.80 -1.53 14.91
N TRP A 14 -7.55 -1.56 14.46
CA TRP A 14 -6.45 -2.07 15.27
C TRP A 14 -6.26 -1.30 16.58
N ASN A 15 -6.26 0.04 16.55
CA ASN A 15 -6.17 0.87 17.76
C ASN A 15 -7.33 0.62 18.73
N LYS A 16 -8.56 0.46 18.22
CA LYS A 16 -9.74 0.08 19.02
C LYS A 16 -9.50 -1.26 19.72
N MET A 17 -8.98 -2.26 18.99
CA MET A 17 -8.75 -3.60 19.51
C MET A 17 -7.60 -3.68 20.51
N VAL A 18 -6.51 -2.96 20.26
CA VAL A 18 -5.41 -2.78 21.23
C VAL A 18 -5.93 -2.23 22.55
N SER A 19 -6.72 -1.15 22.48
CA SER A 19 -7.28 -0.52 23.68
C SER A 19 -8.20 -1.48 24.44
N LYS A 20 -9.06 -2.21 23.73
CA LYS A 20 -9.95 -3.22 24.33
C LYS A 20 -9.18 -4.37 24.96
N ARG A 21 -8.17 -4.91 24.27
CA ARG A 21 -7.30 -5.98 24.77
C ARG A 21 -6.61 -5.55 26.06
N ILE A 22 -6.00 -4.36 26.08
CA ILE A 22 -5.32 -3.83 27.29
C ILE A 22 -6.34 -3.62 28.43
N GLN A 23 -7.55 -3.16 28.13
CA GLN A 23 -8.60 -3.00 29.13
C GLN A 23 -9.05 -4.34 29.76
N LEU A 24 -9.14 -5.40 28.97
CA LEU A 24 -9.61 -6.72 29.42
C LEU A 24 -8.52 -7.54 30.11
N PHE A 25 -7.31 -7.53 29.55
CA PHE A 25 -6.23 -8.46 29.92
C PHE A 25 -5.01 -7.78 30.56
N GLY A 26 -4.98 -6.44 30.57
CA GLY A 26 -3.87 -5.65 31.11
C GLY A 26 -2.60 -5.74 30.26
N MET A 27 -1.45 -5.71 30.92
CA MET A 27 -0.12 -5.65 30.30
C MET A 27 0.60 -7.01 30.29
N LYS A 28 -0.11 -8.11 30.57
CA LYS A 28 0.45 -9.48 30.54
C LYS A 28 0.04 -10.18 29.25
N PRO A 29 0.85 -11.11 28.72
CA PRO A 29 0.39 -12.02 27.66
C PRO A 29 -0.77 -12.88 28.16
N VAL A 30 -1.66 -13.29 27.26
CA VAL A 30 -2.81 -14.17 27.53
C VAL A 30 -2.86 -15.30 26.48
N GLU A 31 -3.43 -16.43 26.87
CA GLU A 31 -3.63 -17.57 25.98
C GLU A 31 -4.40 -17.16 24.70
N GLY A 32 -3.90 -17.58 23.55
CA GLY A 32 -4.44 -17.23 22.24
C GLY A 32 -3.95 -15.88 21.68
N ASP A 33 -3.11 -15.13 22.41
CA ASP A 33 -2.37 -14.00 21.82
C ASP A 33 -1.42 -14.50 20.71
N PHE A 34 -1.15 -13.65 19.73
CA PHE A 34 -0.27 -14.01 18.61
C PHE A 34 1.13 -13.45 18.78
N ILE A 35 2.11 -14.23 18.32
CA ILE A 35 3.51 -13.84 18.17
C ILE A 35 3.97 -14.09 16.73
N LEU A 36 4.94 -13.30 16.25
CA LEU A 36 5.54 -13.51 14.93
C LEU A 36 6.67 -14.53 15.01
N ILE A 37 6.69 -15.47 14.06
CA ILE A 37 7.84 -16.37 13.87
C ILE A 37 8.93 -15.58 13.15
N LYS A 38 10.04 -15.34 13.83
CA LYS A 38 11.24 -14.80 13.17
C LYS A 38 11.79 -15.86 12.23
N THR A 39 11.65 -15.64 10.93
CA THR A 39 12.35 -16.47 9.95
C THR A 39 13.70 -15.82 9.69
N GLU A 40 14.81 -16.56 9.80
CA GLU A 40 16.20 -16.05 9.61
C GLU A 40 16.45 -15.35 8.25
N LYS A 41 15.47 -15.39 7.34
CA LYS A 41 15.50 -14.70 6.04
C LYS A 41 15.13 -13.21 6.12
N GLU A 42 14.56 -12.73 7.22
CA GLU A 42 14.06 -11.36 7.36
C GLU A 42 15.14 -10.35 7.83
N GLU A 43 16.37 -10.76 8.13
CA GLU A 43 17.45 -9.82 8.50
C GLU A 43 18.07 -9.08 7.29
N ASN A 44 17.74 -9.47 6.04
CA ASN A 44 18.31 -8.86 4.83
C ASN A 44 17.29 -8.25 3.84
N GLU A 45 15.99 -8.38 4.10
CA GLU A 45 14.94 -7.71 3.33
C GLU A 45 13.91 -7.15 4.31
N ASP A 46 14.24 -6.00 4.89
CA ASP A 46 13.23 -5.16 5.53
C ASP A 46 12.19 -4.82 4.47
N SER A 47 10.96 -5.26 4.69
CA SER A 47 9.80 -4.80 3.95
C SER A 47 9.52 -3.34 4.34
N SER A 48 10.35 -2.41 3.88
CA SER A 48 9.79 -1.26 3.20
C SER A 48 8.96 -1.84 2.07
N SER A 49 7.65 -1.63 2.10
CA SER A 49 6.92 -1.63 0.84
C SER A 49 7.48 -0.45 0.05
N GLU A 50 8.57 -0.66 -0.69
CA GLU A 50 8.94 0.19 -1.82
C GLU A 50 7.77 0.09 -2.80
N ILE A 51 6.85 1.03 -2.64
CA ILE A 51 5.92 1.38 -3.70
C ILE A 51 6.82 1.92 -4.82
N PRO A 52 6.70 1.44 -6.06
CA PRO A 52 7.30 2.12 -7.19
C PRO A 52 6.83 3.58 -7.16
N ASP A 53 7.76 4.50 -6.94
CA ASP A 53 7.56 5.94 -6.94
C ASP A 53 7.13 6.39 -8.35
N ASP A 54 5.84 6.26 -8.64
CA ASP A 54 5.14 6.95 -9.72
C ASP A 54 4.03 7.80 -9.09
N ASP A 55 4.41 8.96 -8.52
CA ASP A 55 3.74 10.27 -8.70
C ASP A 55 4.23 11.28 -7.64
N GLU A 56 5.23 12.07 -8.06
CA GLU A 56 5.40 13.51 -7.87
C GLU A 56 4.71 14.19 -6.65
N SER A 57 5.55 14.56 -5.66
CA SER A 57 5.50 15.78 -4.84
C SER A 57 4.10 16.34 -4.47
N ILE A 58 3.60 15.99 -3.28
CA ILE A 58 2.63 16.84 -2.57
C ILE A 58 3.33 17.49 -1.37
N SER A 59 3.51 18.80 -1.48
CA SER A 59 4.21 19.69 -0.55
C SER A 59 3.79 19.54 0.91
N GLN A 60 4.80 19.29 1.75
CA GLN A 60 4.81 19.29 3.21
C GLN A 60 4.16 20.54 3.85
N LEU A 61 4.04 21.65 3.10
CA LEU A 61 3.58 22.95 3.58
C LEU A 61 2.06 23.13 3.70
N MET A 62 1.26 22.12 3.40
CA MET A 62 -0.21 22.23 3.48
C MET A 62 -0.80 21.69 4.81
N TRP A 63 -0.03 20.91 5.59
CA TRP A 63 -0.55 20.20 6.77
C TRP A 63 -0.42 20.95 8.10
N GLU A 64 0.44 21.96 8.20
CA GLU A 64 0.72 22.63 9.47
C GLU A 64 -0.31 23.71 9.85
N THR A 65 -1.13 24.19 8.92
CA THR A 65 -2.07 25.29 9.17
C THR A 65 -3.47 24.86 9.62
N LYS A 66 -3.78 23.56 9.66
CA LYS A 66 -5.16 23.07 9.87
C LYS A 66 -5.41 22.28 11.16
N LEU A 67 -4.41 22.16 12.03
CA LEU A 67 -4.47 21.29 13.21
C LEU A 67 -4.74 22.01 14.54
N TYR A 68 -5.29 23.22 14.52
CA TYR A 68 -5.81 23.83 15.74
C TYR A 68 -7.25 24.32 15.56
N GLU A 69 -8.10 23.76 16.44
CA GLU A 69 -9.48 24.09 16.77
C GLU A 69 -10.59 23.48 15.90
N ASN A 70 -11.38 22.62 16.55
CA ASN A 70 -12.66 22.03 16.13
C ASN A 70 -12.60 20.88 15.10
N HIS A 71 -12.24 19.70 15.60
CA HIS A 71 -12.23 18.41 14.90
C HIS A 71 -13.53 18.05 14.14
N SER A 72 -14.68 18.61 14.51
CA SER A 72 -15.96 18.33 13.82
C SER A 72 -16.13 19.11 12.52
N VAL A 73 -15.79 20.40 12.54
CA VAL A 73 -16.02 21.33 11.41
C VAL A 73 -14.99 21.10 10.30
N ALA A 74 -13.72 20.90 10.66
CA ALA A 74 -12.66 20.65 9.68
C ALA A 74 -12.90 19.36 8.88
N VAL A 75 -13.47 18.33 9.51
CA VAL A 75 -13.84 17.07 8.85
C VAL A 75 -15.02 17.26 7.91
N GLN A 76 -16.07 17.99 8.33
CA GLN A 76 -17.21 18.31 7.48
C GLN A 76 -16.83 19.21 6.30
N ASP A 77 -15.99 20.22 6.53
CA ASP A 77 -15.45 21.07 5.48
C ASP A 77 -14.57 20.28 4.51
N PHE A 78 -13.82 19.31 5.01
CA PHE A 78 -13.07 18.39 4.16
C PHE A 78 -14.00 17.54 3.28
N PHE A 79 -15.04 16.93 3.84
CA PHE A 79 -16.02 16.16 3.05
C PHE A 79 -16.75 17.02 2.02
N ASN A 80 -17.10 18.26 2.39
CA ASN A 80 -17.75 19.22 1.48
C ASN A 80 -16.79 19.68 0.37
N LEU A 81 -15.52 19.91 0.69
CA LEU A 81 -14.49 20.22 -0.29
C LEU A 81 -14.29 19.04 -1.25
N LEU A 82 -14.29 17.80 -0.72
CA LEU A 82 -14.11 16.58 -1.49
C LEU A 82 -15.30 16.32 -2.42
N GLN A 83 -16.54 16.56 -1.97
CA GLN A 83 -17.73 16.50 -2.83
C GLN A 83 -17.74 17.58 -3.91
N LYS A 84 -17.28 18.80 -3.60
CA LYS A 84 -17.13 19.87 -4.60
C LYS A 84 -16.06 19.53 -5.63
N PHE A 85 -14.95 18.94 -5.20
CA PHE A 85 -13.87 18.50 -6.08
C PHE A 85 -14.31 17.35 -6.98
N ASP A 86 -15.03 16.36 -6.45
CA ASP A 86 -15.57 15.25 -7.24
C ASP A 86 -16.55 15.73 -8.31
N LYS A 87 -17.46 16.67 -7.95
CA LYS A 87 -18.37 17.32 -8.91
C LYS A 87 -17.62 18.10 -10.01
N SER A 88 -16.63 18.90 -9.61
CA SER A 88 -15.79 19.69 -10.53
C SER A 88 -15.03 18.80 -11.52
N ILE A 89 -14.55 17.64 -11.09
CA ILE A 89 -13.88 16.68 -11.96
C ILE A 89 -14.89 16.01 -12.90
N THR A 90 -16.05 15.57 -12.39
CA THR A 90 -17.05 14.92 -13.24
C THR A 90 -17.64 15.83 -14.32
N GLU A 91 -17.75 17.14 -14.08
CA GLU A 91 -18.27 18.10 -15.07
C GLU A 91 -17.23 18.47 -16.14
N GLN A 92 -15.92 18.40 -15.83
CA GLN A 92 -14.85 18.77 -16.75
C GLN A 92 -14.28 17.60 -17.56
N ILE A 93 -14.64 16.34 -17.27
CA ILE A 93 -14.20 15.21 -18.10
C ILE A 93 -15.04 15.21 -19.39
N PRO A 94 -14.47 15.53 -20.57
CA PRO A 94 -15.16 15.30 -21.83
C PRO A 94 -15.46 13.80 -21.92
N LYS A 95 -16.71 13.45 -22.27
CA LYS A 95 -17.13 12.05 -22.48
C LYS A 95 -16.05 11.34 -23.29
N SER A 96 -15.29 10.45 -22.66
CA SER A 96 -14.15 9.81 -23.32
C SER A 96 -14.67 9.14 -24.57
N HIS A 97 -14.13 9.48 -25.74
CA HIS A 97 -14.34 8.66 -26.92
C HIS A 97 -13.92 7.25 -26.53
N LYS A 98 -14.84 6.29 -26.63
CA LYS A 98 -14.57 4.88 -26.34
C LYS A 98 -13.48 4.40 -27.31
N TYR A 99 -12.22 4.57 -26.94
CA TYR A 99 -11.12 3.94 -27.64
C TYR A 99 -11.33 2.45 -27.47
N LYS A 100 -11.68 1.75 -28.56
CA LYS A 100 -11.64 0.28 -28.55
C LYS A 100 -10.20 -0.10 -28.30
N LYS A 101 -9.87 -0.49 -27.06
CA LYS A 101 -8.56 -1.02 -26.70
C LYS A 101 -8.32 -2.21 -27.62
N ARG A 102 -7.40 -2.08 -28.58
CA ARG A 102 -7.01 -3.20 -29.44
C ARG A 102 -6.39 -4.26 -28.54
N ASN A 103 -6.67 -5.52 -28.84
CA ASN A 103 -6.04 -6.62 -28.10
C ASN A 103 -4.52 -6.49 -28.24
N GLU A 104 -3.79 -6.63 -27.13
CA GLU A 104 -2.34 -6.39 -27.04
C GLU A 104 -1.51 -7.26 -27.99
N TRP A 105 -2.04 -8.43 -28.41
CA TRP A 105 -1.38 -9.33 -29.35
C TRP A 105 -1.42 -8.87 -30.82
N VAL A 106 -2.21 -7.84 -31.15
CA VAL A 106 -2.29 -7.29 -32.51
C VAL A 106 -1.11 -6.34 -32.74
N THR A 107 -0.03 -6.87 -33.29
CA THR A 107 1.18 -6.10 -33.63
C THR A 107 0.95 -5.18 -34.84
N LYS A 108 1.84 -4.19 -35.00
CA LYS A 108 1.83 -3.30 -36.18
C LYS A 108 1.97 -4.11 -37.48
N GLU A 109 2.81 -5.14 -37.48
CA GLU A 109 3.01 -6.04 -38.63
C GLU A 109 1.74 -6.77 -39.06
N ILE A 110 0.93 -7.24 -38.09
CA ILE A 110 -0.37 -7.87 -38.39
C ILE A 110 -1.32 -6.85 -39.01
N MET A 111 -1.34 -5.61 -38.51
CA MET A 111 -2.17 -4.54 -39.08
C MET A 111 -1.75 -4.18 -40.50
N ASP A 112 -0.46 -4.04 -40.77
CA ASP A 112 0.06 -3.73 -42.10
C ASP A 112 -0.24 -4.86 -43.10
N ALA A 113 -0.13 -6.11 -42.66
CA ALA A 113 -0.51 -7.27 -43.46
C ALA A 113 -2.01 -7.32 -43.76
N ILE A 114 -2.88 -7.01 -42.78
CA ILE A 114 -4.34 -6.92 -42.99
C ILE A 114 -4.66 -5.83 -44.02
N ASN A 115 -4.03 -4.65 -43.88
CA ASN A 115 -4.21 -3.54 -44.81
C ASN A 115 -3.76 -3.92 -46.23
N LEU A 116 -2.65 -4.63 -46.37
CA LEU A 116 -2.14 -5.13 -47.65
C LEU A 116 -3.10 -6.15 -48.27
N LYS A 117 -3.63 -7.09 -47.47
CA LYS A 117 -4.66 -8.06 -47.90
C LYS A 117 -5.93 -7.36 -48.37
N ASP A 118 -6.37 -6.32 -47.67
CA ASP A 118 -7.58 -5.57 -48.06
C ASP A 118 -7.36 -4.78 -49.35
N LYS A 119 -6.16 -4.25 -49.59
CA LYS A 119 -5.78 -3.64 -50.87
C LYS A 119 -5.81 -4.66 -52.02
N LEU A 120 -5.20 -5.84 -51.83
CA LEU A 120 -5.20 -6.91 -52.83
C LEU A 120 -6.60 -7.45 -53.10
N TYR A 121 -7.44 -7.60 -52.08
CA TYR A 121 -8.84 -8.00 -52.24
C TYR A 121 -9.61 -7.00 -53.11
N LYS A 122 -9.39 -5.69 -52.90
CA LYS A 122 -9.99 -4.64 -53.73
C LYS A 122 -9.53 -4.70 -55.19
N GLN A 123 -8.28 -5.08 -55.45
CA GLN A 123 -7.75 -5.26 -56.80
C GLN A 123 -8.32 -6.52 -57.47
N TYR A 124 -8.29 -7.67 -56.79
CA TYR A 124 -8.90 -8.92 -57.26
C TYR A 124 -10.41 -8.78 -57.52
N ASN A 125 -11.15 -8.06 -56.67
CA ASN A 125 -12.58 -7.90 -56.85
C ASN A 125 -12.94 -6.99 -58.05
N LYS A 126 -11.98 -6.21 -58.58
CA LYS A 126 -12.13 -5.48 -59.85
C LYS A 126 -11.87 -6.39 -61.05
N ASP A 127 -10.84 -7.24 -60.98
CA ASP A 127 -10.43 -8.16 -62.05
C ASP A 127 -10.53 -9.63 -61.60
N ARG A 128 -11.76 -10.16 -61.58
CA ARG A 128 -12.05 -11.50 -61.02
C ARG A 128 -11.45 -12.67 -61.81
N ASP A 129 -11.17 -12.49 -63.10
CA ASP A 129 -10.60 -13.54 -63.95
C ASP A 129 -9.08 -13.71 -63.79
N ASN A 130 -8.43 -12.80 -63.04
CA ASN A 130 -6.99 -12.84 -62.83
C ASN A 130 -6.60 -13.87 -61.75
N LYS A 131 -6.26 -15.08 -62.21
CA LYS A 131 -5.80 -16.21 -61.37
C LYS A 131 -4.51 -15.96 -60.60
N VAL A 132 -3.69 -14.97 -60.98
CA VAL A 132 -2.46 -14.61 -60.27
C VAL A 132 -2.81 -13.84 -59.00
N LEU A 133 -3.65 -12.81 -59.11
CA LEU A 133 -4.16 -12.03 -57.98
C LEU A 133 -4.95 -12.89 -56.99
N GLU A 134 -5.72 -13.86 -57.50
CA GLU A 134 -6.45 -14.80 -56.64
C GLU A 134 -5.50 -15.65 -55.77
N ARG A 135 -4.40 -16.14 -56.35
CA ARG A 135 -3.37 -16.91 -55.62
C ARG A 135 -2.66 -16.04 -54.60
N GLU A 136 -2.18 -14.87 -55.01
CA GLU A 136 -1.48 -13.94 -54.11
C GLU A 136 -2.35 -13.49 -52.93
N TYR A 137 -3.64 -13.23 -53.16
CA TYR A 137 -4.59 -12.93 -52.09
C TYR A 137 -4.79 -14.12 -51.14
N LYS A 138 -4.97 -15.34 -51.67
CA LYS A 138 -5.15 -16.56 -50.85
C LYS A 138 -3.92 -16.85 -50.01
N ASP A 139 -2.73 -16.71 -50.58
CA ASP A 139 -1.46 -16.92 -49.89
C ASP A 139 -1.27 -15.91 -48.76
N LEU A 140 -1.54 -14.63 -49.03
CA LEU A 140 -1.46 -13.58 -48.01
C LEU A 140 -2.52 -13.78 -46.91
N ARG A 141 -3.75 -14.19 -47.27
CA ARG A 141 -4.80 -14.52 -46.30
C ARG A 141 -4.38 -15.68 -45.39
N ASN A 142 -3.83 -16.75 -45.95
CA ASN A 142 -3.37 -17.91 -45.19
C ASN A 142 -2.19 -17.54 -44.28
N LYS A 143 -1.25 -16.74 -44.78
CA LYS A 143 -0.12 -16.20 -44.00
C LYS A 143 -0.61 -15.38 -42.80
N ILE A 144 -1.57 -14.47 -43.00
CA ILE A 144 -2.17 -13.68 -41.91
C ILE A 144 -2.90 -14.57 -40.91
N THR A 145 -3.62 -15.59 -41.39
CA THR A 145 -4.34 -16.53 -40.52
C THR A 145 -3.37 -17.29 -39.60
N ASN A 146 -2.23 -17.71 -40.14
CA ASN A 146 -1.18 -18.38 -39.35
C ASN A 146 -0.52 -17.40 -38.38
N MET A 147 -0.11 -16.21 -38.84
CA MET A 147 0.47 -15.17 -37.96
C MET A 147 -0.45 -14.82 -36.79
N VAL A 148 -1.74 -14.63 -37.03
CA VAL A 148 -2.74 -14.35 -35.98
C VAL A 148 -2.89 -15.52 -35.01
N ARG A 149 -2.85 -16.76 -35.52
CA ARG A 149 -2.93 -17.96 -34.67
C ARG A 149 -1.70 -18.07 -33.76
N ASP A 150 -0.52 -17.89 -34.32
CA ASP A 150 0.76 -18.05 -33.61
C ASP A 150 0.92 -16.96 -32.55
N THR A 151 0.69 -15.69 -32.90
CA THR A 151 0.73 -14.57 -31.95
C THR A 151 -0.31 -14.68 -30.84
N LYS A 152 -1.52 -15.16 -31.14
CA LYS A 152 -2.54 -15.42 -30.12
C LYS A 152 -2.12 -16.55 -29.17
N LYS A 153 -1.48 -17.60 -29.69
CA LYS A 153 -0.95 -18.70 -28.89
C LYS A 153 0.19 -18.25 -27.98
N GLU A 154 1.11 -17.44 -28.48
CA GLU A 154 2.20 -16.84 -27.70
C GLU A 154 1.69 -15.90 -26.61
N TYR A 155 0.70 -15.07 -26.93
CA TYR A 155 0.05 -14.19 -25.95
C TYR A 155 -0.61 -14.99 -24.83
N GLN A 156 -1.35 -16.04 -25.19
CA GLN A 156 -1.99 -16.91 -24.21
C GLN A 156 -0.96 -17.60 -23.31
N LEU A 157 0.13 -18.12 -23.90
CA LEU A 157 1.22 -18.73 -23.15
C LEU A 157 1.93 -17.72 -22.23
N LYS A 158 2.14 -16.48 -22.69
CA LYS A 158 2.69 -15.39 -21.86
C LYS A 158 1.75 -15.03 -20.72
N LYS A 159 0.44 -14.99 -20.97
CA LYS A 159 -0.58 -14.72 -19.95
C LYS A 159 -0.62 -15.83 -18.90
N GLU A 160 -0.62 -17.09 -19.31
CA GLU A 160 -0.57 -18.25 -18.41
C GLU A 160 0.75 -18.32 -17.63
N LYS A 161 1.88 -17.98 -18.26
CA LYS A 161 3.17 -17.86 -17.57
C LYS A 161 3.16 -16.71 -16.56
N LYS A 162 2.56 -15.57 -16.90
CA LYS A 162 2.43 -14.42 -16.00
C LYS A 162 1.50 -14.73 -14.82
N GLU A 163 0.38 -15.40 -15.06
CA GLU A 163 -0.55 -15.84 -14.00
C GLU A 163 0.07 -16.92 -13.10
N LYS A 164 0.99 -17.74 -13.61
CA LYS A 164 1.76 -18.71 -12.80
C LYS A 164 2.95 -18.08 -12.07
N ALA A 165 3.56 -17.03 -12.63
CA ALA A 165 4.68 -16.31 -12.02
C ALA A 165 4.24 -15.22 -11.02
N GLU A 166 3.01 -14.69 -11.17
CA GLU A 166 2.27 -14.03 -10.09
C GLU A 166 1.79 -15.12 -9.11
N GLU A 167 2.72 -15.81 -8.44
CA GLU A 167 2.38 -16.50 -7.19
C GLU A 167 1.68 -15.48 -6.27
N PRO A 168 0.63 -15.89 -5.53
CA PRO A 168 -0.07 -14.97 -4.66
C PRO A 168 0.96 -14.34 -3.73
N PHE A 169 1.13 -13.02 -3.81
CA PHE A 169 1.94 -12.25 -2.88
C PHE A 169 1.66 -12.80 -1.47
N LYS A 170 2.66 -13.39 -0.82
CA LYS A 170 2.49 -13.91 0.54
C LYS A 170 2.32 -12.69 1.43
N CYS A 171 1.07 -12.38 1.72
CA CYS A 171 0.74 -11.13 2.38
C CYS A 171 0.94 -11.16 3.88
N LYS A 172 0.96 -12.35 4.49
CA LYS A 172 0.96 -12.49 5.94
C LYS A 172 2.24 -13.15 6.43
N GLN A 173 2.79 -12.54 7.47
CA GLN A 173 3.84 -13.12 8.28
C GLN A 173 3.31 -14.38 8.98
N GLU A 174 4.20 -15.32 9.26
CA GLU A 174 3.84 -16.54 9.99
C GLU A 174 3.66 -16.23 11.47
N ILE A 175 2.55 -16.71 12.03
CA ILE A 175 2.18 -16.44 13.42
C ILE A 175 1.94 -17.75 14.19
N ILE A 176 2.18 -17.69 15.50
CA ILE A 176 1.84 -18.75 16.45
C ILE A 176 0.91 -18.16 17.50
N ALA A 177 -0.12 -18.92 17.87
CA ALA A 177 -0.98 -18.61 19.01
C ALA A 177 -0.35 -19.16 20.29
N LEU A 178 -0.20 -18.31 21.30
CA LEU A 178 0.40 -18.68 22.58
C LEU A 178 -0.50 -19.63 23.37
N THR A 179 0.12 -20.65 23.95
CA THR A 179 -0.53 -21.61 24.85
C THR A 179 -0.32 -21.25 26.32
N ALA A 180 -1.13 -21.84 27.22
CA ALA A 180 -1.09 -21.60 28.67
C ALA A 180 0.30 -21.84 29.32
N ASP A 181 1.13 -22.71 28.73
CA ASP A 181 2.43 -23.07 29.27
C ASP A 181 3.56 -22.11 28.85
N GLU A 182 3.40 -21.42 27.71
CA GLU A 182 4.45 -20.61 27.08
C GLU A 182 4.42 -19.12 27.48
N LEU A 183 3.38 -18.69 28.18
CA LEU A 183 3.16 -17.28 28.57
C LEU A 183 4.33 -16.63 29.31
N SER A 184 5.07 -17.41 30.10
CA SER A 184 6.20 -16.89 30.89
C SER A 184 7.41 -16.50 30.04
N ASN A 185 7.51 -17.03 28.81
CA ASN A 185 8.62 -16.76 27.91
C ASN A 185 8.47 -15.45 27.12
N TYR A 186 7.25 -14.93 27.06
CA TYR A 186 6.91 -13.79 26.22
C TYR A 186 6.47 -12.59 27.03
N THR A 187 6.64 -11.41 26.44
CA THR A 187 6.22 -10.14 27.03
C THR A 187 5.18 -9.46 26.15
N ILE A 188 4.50 -8.45 26.70
CA ILE A 188 3.54 -7.62 25.94
C ILE A 188 4.13 -6.98 24.69
N TYR A 189 5.45 -6.81 24.63
CA TYR A 189 6.16 -6.23 23.49
C TYR A 189 6.30 -7.18 22.30
N ASP A 190 6.14 -8.49 22.54
CA ASP A 190 6.26 -9.53 21.51
C ASP A 190 4.91 -9.85 20.86
N ILE A 191 3.82 -9.42 21.50
CA ILE A 191 2.45 -9.71 21.08
C ILE A 191 2.04 -8.84 19.90
N VAL A 192 1.44 -9.48 18.91
CA VAL A 192 0.89 -8.83 17.73
C VAL A 192 -0.62 -8.98 17.65
N LEU A 193 -1.28 -7.96 17.11
CA LEU A 193 -2.69 -7.99 16.76
C LEU A 193 -2.89 -7.83 15.25
N PRO A 194 -3.90 -8.50 14.68
CA PRO A 194 -4.20 -8.39 13.26
C PRO A 194 -4.80 -7.02 12.89
N LEU A 195 -4.35 -6.48 11.77
CA LEU A 195 -5.04 -5.46 10.99
C LEU A 195 -6.12 -6.15 10.15
N PRO A 196 -7.34 -5.64 9.99
CA PRO A 196 -8.36 -6.36 9.23
C PRO A 196 -8.05 -6.47 7.73
N GLY A 197 -8.34 -7.63 7.12
CA GLY A 197 -8.10 -7.90 5.70
C GLY A 197 -8.57 -9.31 5.29
N TYR A 198 -8.35 -9.67 4.03
CA TYR A 198 -8.90 -10.90 3.44
C TYR A 198 -8.13 -12.18 3.76
N ASP A 199 -6.87 -12.10 4.18
CA ASP A 199 -6.00 -13.26 4.41
C ASP A 199 -5.34 -13.21 5.79
N ILE A 200 -6.14 -13.23 6.85
CA ILE A 200 -5.67 -13.01 8.22
C ILE A 200 -6.44 -13.87 9.21
N ASN A 201 -5.70 -14.34 10.21
CA ASN A 201 -6.26 -15.04 11.35
C ASN A 201 -6.47 -14.05 12.50
N TYR A 202 -7.59 -14.19 13.22
CA TYR A 202 -7.92 -13.36 14.38
C TYR A 202 -7.83 -14.19 15.67
N PRO A 203 -7.33 -13.60 16.78
CA PRO A 203 -7.31 -14.28 18.08
C PRO A 203 -8.72 -14.66 18.51
N GLU A 204 -8.89 -15.90 19.00
CA GLU A 204 -10.21 -16.44 19.33
C GLU A 204 -10.92 -15.61 20.40
N HIS A 205 -10.18 -15.17 21.42
CA HIS A 205 -10.66 -14.35 22.52
C HIS A 205 -11.00 -12.88 22.12
N LEU A 206 -10.56 -12.41 20.94
CA LEU A 206 -10.89 -11.06 20.44
C LEU A 206 -11.81 -11.06 19.21
N LYS A 207 -12.08 -12.24 18.64
CA LYS A 207 -12.78 -12.37 17.34
C LYS A 207 -14.15 -11.69 17.33
N GLU A 208 -14.91 -11.82 18.42
CA GLU A 208 -16.23 -11.22 18.56
C GLU A 208 -16.18 -9.69 18.55
N TYR A 209 -15.20 -9.10 19.25
CA TYR A 209 -15.01 -7.64 19.27
C TYR A 209 -14.59 -7.11 17.89
N TYR A 210 -13.72 -7.83 17.18
CA TYR A 210 -13.38 -7.48 15.79
C TYR A 210 -14.61 -7.49 14.89
N LYS A 211 -15.49 -8.48 15.05
CA LYS A 211 -16.74 -8.57 14.30
C LYS A 211 -17.66 -7.38 14.61
N GLU A 212 -17.88 -7.07 15.88
CA GLU A 212 -18.70 -5.92 16.31
C GLU A 212 -18.16 -4.59 15.76
N ALA A 213 -16.85 -4.36 15.87
CA ALA A 213 -16.22 -3.12 15.41
C ALA A 213 -16.25 -2.96 13.89
N LEU A 214 -16.27 -4.06 13.12
CA LEU A 214 -16.42 -4.00 11.66
C LEU A 214 -17.90 -3.83 11.26
N GLU A 215 -18.82 -4.48 11.96
CA GLU A 215 -20.27 -4.36 11.73
C GLU A 215 -20.77 -2.94 11.97
N GLU A 216 -20.16 -2.19 12.89
CA GLU A 216 -20.39 -0.74 13.10
C GLU A 216 -20.27 0.07 11.79
N TYR A 217 -19.39 -0.36 10.89
CA TYR A 217 -19.16 0.27 9.58
C TYR A 217 -19.77 -0.52 8.41
N GLY A 218 -20.62 -1.51 8.68
CA GLY A 218 -21.25 -2.35 7.67
C GLY A 218 -20.29 -3.31 6.97
N LEU A 219 -19.18 -3.67 7.61
CA LEU A 219 -18.21 -4.64 7.12
C LEU A 219 -18.33 -5.98 7.86
N THR A 220 -17.95 -7.05 7.18
CA THR A 220 -17.89 -8.40 7.74
C THR A 220 -16.45 -8.82 8.02
N LEU A 221 -16.26 -9.72 8.98
CA LEU A 221 -14.94 -10.22 9.37
C LEU A 221 -14.22 -10.94 8.20
N GLU A 222 -14.99 -11.64 7.38
CA GLU A 222 -14.51 -12.33 6.16
C GLU A 222 -14.55 -11.38 4.96
N MET A 223 -13.56 -10.49 4.89
CA MET A 223 -13.45 -9.55 3.77
C MET A 223 -13.05 -10.29 2.49
N THR A 224 -13.82 -10.13 1.41
CA THR A 224 -13.43 -10.68 0.09
C THR A 224 -12.49 -9.74 -0.66
N LYS A 225 -11.69 -10.31 -1.58
CA LYS A 225 -10.90 -9.50 -2.53
C LYS A 225 -11.82 -8.55 -3.30
N GLN A 226 -11.42 -7.28 -3.36
CA GLN A 226 -12.18 -6.26 -4.06
C GLN A 226 -11.93 -6.37 -5.57
N LYS A 227 -12.93 -5.98 -6.38
CA LYS A 227 -12.79 -5.96 -7.85
C LYS A 227 -11.65 -5.05 -8.32
N VAL A 228 -11.39 -3.98 -7.57
CA VAL A 228 -10.27 -3.07 -7.79
C VAL A 228 -9.10 -3.53 -6.91
N LYS A 229 -7.99 -3.93 -7.54
CA LYS A 229 -6.81 -4.46 -6.83
C LYS A 229 -6.29 -3.49 -5.75
N THR A 230 -6.31 -2.18 -6.00
CA THR A 230 -5.83 -1.16 -5.06
C THR A 230 -6.68 -1.02 -3.79
N TYR A 231 -7.90 -1.55 -3.76
CA TYR A 231 -8.74 -1.55 -2.57
C TYR A 231 -8.74 -2.90 -1.84
N THR A 232 -7.98 -3.86 -2.36
CA THR A 232 -7.87 -5.17 -1.75
C THR A 232 -6.90 -5.10 -0.59
N LEU A 233 -7.43 -5.27 0.62
CA LEU A 233 -6.64 -5.31 1.83
C LEU A 233 -6.25 -6.73 2.18
N CYS A 234 -4.98 -7.06 1.99
CA CYS A 234 -4.45 -8.32 2.50
C CYS A 234 -4.48 -8.38 4.03
N GLY A 235 -4.16 -7.23 4.63
CA GLY A 235 -3.88 -7.00 6.05
C GLY A 235 -2.65 -7.75 6.55
N ASN A 236 -2.28 -7.49 7.81
CA ASN A 236 -0.99 -7.86 8.37
C ASN A 236 -1.07 -7.91 9.91
N TYR A 237 0.00 -8.29 10.59
CA TYR A 237 0.11 -8.31 12.04
C TYR A 237 0.95 -7.12 12.52
N ARG A 238 0.51 -6.46 13.58
CA ARG A 238 1.21 -5.30 14.14
C ARG A 238 1.37 -5.47 15.65
N LYS A 239 2.59 -5.26 16.15
CA LYS A 239 2.92 -5.28 17.58
C LYS A 239 2.10 -4.26 18.35
N ILE A 240 1.58 -4.69 19.50
CA ILE A 240 0.77 -3.84 20.39
C ILE A 240 1.62 -2.68 20.94
N LEU A 241 2.83 -3.00 21.42
CA LEU A 241 3.77 -2.04 21.99
C LEU A 241 5.17 -2.28 21.42
N GLU A 242 5.88 -1.19 21.13
CA GLU A 242 7.30 -1.26 20.79
C GLU A 242 8.13 -0.85 22.01
N LYS A 243 9.18 -1.61 22.31
CA LYS A 243 10.13 -1.26 23.37
C LYS A 243 11.22 -0.36 22.79
N VAL A 244 11.20 0.89 23.21
CA VAL A 244 12.24 1.86 22.87
C VAL A 244 13.49 1.60 23.72
N LYS A 245 14.68 1.72 23.13
CA LYS A 245 15.97 1.64 23.83
C LYS A 245 16.66 3.00 23.81
N ASP A 246 17.65 3.16 24.69
CA ASP A 246 18.53 4.33 24.77
C ASP A 246 17.79 5.66 24.77
N VAL A 247 16.79 5.77 25.65
CA VAL A 247 16.03 7.00 25.82
C VAL A 247 16.88 8.00 26.60
N SER A 248 17.25 9.10 25.95
CA SER A 248 17.80 10.28 26.61
C SER A 248 16.89 11.47 26.34
N TRP A 249 16.78 12.35 27.33
CA TRP A 249 15.97 13.56 27.17
C TRP A 249 16.73 14.76 27.70
N LYS A 250 16.45 15.91 27.09
CA LYS A 250 17.00 17.20 27.50
C LYS A 250 15.85 18.21 27.54
N ILE A 251 15.80 18.99 28.62
CA ILE A 251 14.89 20.14 28.70
C ILE A 251 15.70 21.34 28.25
N MET A 252 15.17 22.09 27.29
CA MET A 252 15.80 23.30 26.75
C MET A 252 14.84 24.47 26.88
N HIS A 253 15.34 25.58 27.38
CA HIS A 253 14.62 26.84 27.46
C HIS A 253 15.00 27.72 26.27
N TYR A 254 14.00 28.44 25.74
CA TYR A 254 14.17 29.27 24.55
C TYR A 254 13.23 30.47 24.58
N ASN A 255 13.61 31.52 23.87
CA ASN A 255 12.85 32.77 23.87
C ASN A 255 12.09 32.98 22.55
N ASN A 256 12.59 32.44 21.43
CA ASN A 256 12.00 32.64 20.11
C ASN A 256 11.62 31.29 19.45
N PRO A 257 10.37 31.09 18.98
CA PRO A 257 9.94 29.87 18.30
C PRO A 257 10.75 29.44 17.08
N THR A 258 11.55 30.35 16.48
CA THR A 258 12.39 30.05 15.31
C THR A 258 13.82 29.67 15.67
N GLU A 259 14.18 29.55 16.96
CA GLU A 259 15.50 29.12 17.40
C GLU A 259 15.72 27.61 17.19
N ASN A 260 16.87 27.23 16.63
CA ASN A 260 17.25 25.83 16.47
C ASN A 260 17.74 25.27 17.80
N LEU A 261 17.00 24.30 18.36
CA LEU A 261 17.30 23.67 19.66
C LEU A 261 18.02 22.32 19.53
N ILE A 262 18.16 21.82 18.31
CA ILE A 262 18.92 20.63 17.98
C ILE A 262 19.87 21.00 16.84
N ARG A 263 21.13 20.57 16.95
CA ARG A 263 22.11 20.68 15.88
C ARG A 263 21.81 19.64 14.80
N SER A 264 21.76 20.07 13.54
CA SER A 264 21.65 19.16 12.40
C SER A 264 23.01 18.58 11.97
N ASP A 265 23.03 17.42 11.33
CA ASP A 265 24.25 16.79 10.79
C ASP A 265 25.04 17.73 9.86
N PHE A 266 24.33 18.60 9.12
CA PHE A 266 24.96 19.60 8.25
C PHE A 266 25.73 20.68 9.03
N GLU A 267 25.22 21.09 10.19
CA GLU A 267 25.87 22.06 11.07
C GLU A 267 27.06 21.44 11.80
N GLU A 268 26.97 20.16 12.17
CA GLU A 268 28.09 19.40 12.72
C GLU A 268 29.26 19.34 11.74
N LEU A 269 29.01 19.05 10.45
CA LEU A 269 30.03 19.05 9.41
C LEU A 269 30.70 20.42 9.22
N ARG A 270 30.02 21.51 9.56
CA ARG A 270 30.57 22.87 9.55
C ARG A 270 31.30 23.26 10.84
N GLY A 271 31.29 22.39 11.85
CA GLY A 271 31.95 22.63 13.14
C GLY A 271 31.14 23.51 14.09
N ASN A 272 29.83 23.65 13.88
CA ASN A 272 28.97 24.38 14.82
C ASN A 272 28.81 23.57 16.12
N SER A 273 28.83 24.27 17.26
CA SER A 273 28.58 23.68 18.58
C SER A 273 27.09 23.42 18.80
N GLU A 274 26.78 22.52 19.74
CA GLU A 274 25.40 22.31 20.17
C GLU A 274 24.85 23.57 20.88
N PRO A 275 23.54 23.87 20.71
CA PRO A 275 22.90 24.97 21.42
C PRO A 275 22.89 24.73 22.95
N GLU A 276 23.30 25.75 23.70
CA GLU A 276 23.34 25.74 25.17
C GLU A 276 21.98 26.09 25.77
N ASP A 277 21.70 25.57 26.97
CA ASP A 277 20.47 25.90 27.69
C ASP A 277 20.57 27.30 28.29
N VAL A 278 19.54 28.12 28.07
CA VAL A 278 19.49 29.50 28.55
C VAL A 278 18.50 29.55 29.71
N GLU A 279 18.99 29.61 30.96
CA GLU A 279 18.15 29.63 32.18
C GLU A 279 17.11 30.78 32.24
N SER A 280 17.15 31.74 31.31
CA SER A 280 16.25 32.89 31.25
C SER A 280 15.12 32.78 30.19
N LYS A 281 14.01 32.15 30.63
CA LYS A 281 12.56 32.54 30.46
C LYS A 281 11.66 32.01 29.30
N VAL A 282 10.35 32.16 29.60
CA VAL A 282 9.03 32.02 28.91
C VAL A 282 8.58 30.64 28.44
N TYR A 283 9.35 29.92 27.62
CA TYR A 283 8.90 28.64 27.05
C TYR A 283 9.96 27.55 27.26
N PHE A 284 9.50 26.29 27.33
CA PHE A 284 10.36 25.12 27.45
C PHE A 284 10.00 24.11 26.36
N TYR A 285 11.01 23.47 25.78
CA TYR A 285 10.83 22.28 24.94
C TYR A 285 11.38 21.06 25.66
N PHE A 286 10.69 19.94 25.46
CA PHE A 286 11.13 18.64 25.90
C PHE A 286 11.68 17.87 24.69
N LEU A 287 13.00 17.74 24.61
CA LEU A 287 13.67 17.01 23.54
C LEU A 287 13.80 15.54 23.95
N PHE A 288 13.16 14.64 23.21
CA PHE A 288 13.31 13.20 23.36
C PHE A 288 14.24 12.66 22.27
N PHE A 289 15.31 12.00 22.67
CA PHE A 289 16.15 11.20 21.81
C PHE A 289 15.95 9.74 22.17
N PHE A 290 15.76 8.91 21.16
CA PHE A 290 15.61 7.48 21.38
C PHE A 290 16.03 6.69 20.15
N SER A 291 16.59 5.50 20.39
CA SER A 291 16.87 4.54 19.33
C SER A 291 15.70 3.57 19.19
N LYS A 292 15.29 3.32 17.95
CA LYS A 292 14.49 2.15 17.63
C LYS A 292 15.45 0.99 17.40
N LEU A 293 15.15 -0.17 17.97
CA LEU A 293 15.90 -1.40 17.73
C LEU A 293 15.81 -1.76 16.24
N HIS A 294 16.83 -1.39 15.47
CA HIS A 294 17.28 -2.15 14.31
C HIS A 294 18.35 -3.08 14.84
N VAL A 295 18.05 -4.38 14.97
CA VAL A 295 19.10 -5.37 15.26
C VAL A 295 19.93 -5.49 14.00
N ILE A 296 20.86 -4.56 13.79
CA ILE A 296 22.00 -4.79 12.91
C ILE A 296 23.11 -5.27 13.84
N SER A 297 23.12 -6.57 14.10
CA SER A 297 24.24 -7.25 14.73
C SER A 297 25.37 -7.32 13.70
N HIS A 298 26.21 -6.29 13.62
CA HIS A 298 27.53 -6.45 13.02
C HIS A 298 28.45 -7.10 14.05
N GLY A 299 28.88 -8.33 13.75
CA GLY A 299 29.96 -9.03 14.43
C GLY A 299 31.35 -8.53 14.02
#